data_AF-A0A2H9PAA6-F1
#
_entry.id   AF-A0A2H9PAA6-F1
#
_cell.length_a   1.000
_cell.length_b   1.000
_cell.length_c   1.000
_cell.angle_alpha   90.00
_cell.angle_beta   90.00
_cell.angle_gamma   90.00
#
_symmetry.space_group_name_H-M   'P 1'
#
loop_
_entity.id
_entity.type
_entity.pdbx_description
1 polymer ?
#
loop_
_entity_poly.entity_id
_entity_poly.type
_entity_poly.pdbx_seq_one_letter_code
_entity_poly.pdbx_strand_id
1 'polypeptide(L)'
;RGVYRKRDARIEGMTDETIETYYSCTLCQSFAPSHVCMVSPERTGLCGAYNWMDCKASNEINPTGPNQPVEKGQAIDPKLGQWKGVNEFIYKASRGKIDHYNFYSVVHDPMTTCGCCECICVVLPLCNGVMTVNREYDRMTPCGMKFTTLAGTIGGGLSTPGFVGHSKYNICQRKFIVGDGGIKRIVWMPRMLKEEIGERFKKRAEEIGIPDLLDRIADETIGATEEEILPFLQEKKHPALEMEPIL
;
A
#
# COMPACT_ATOMS: atom_id res chain seq x y z
N ARG A 1 20.91 -7.16 -1.32
CA ARG A 1 20.31 -6.03 -0.54
C ARG A 1 20.79 -4.64 -1.01
N GLY A 2 22.09 -4.41 -1.29
CA GLY A 2 22.59 -3.08 -1.69
C GLY A 2 22.05 -2.51 -3.02
N VAL A 3 21.82 -3.35 -4.03
CA VAL A 3 21.28 -2.92 -5.34
C VAL A 3 19.85 -2.38 -5.20
N TYR A 4 18.97 -3.07 -4.47
CA TYR A 4 17.61 -2.61 -4.20
C TYR A 4 17.60 -1.27 -3.44
N ARG A 5 18.45 -1.12 -2.42
CA ARG A 5 18.59 0.16 -1.69
C ARG A 5 18.99 1.31 -2.63
N LYS A 6 19.98 1.11 -3.50
CA LYS A 6 20.40 2.14 -4.48
C LYS A 6 19.32 2.47 -5.51
N ARG A 7 18.53 1.48 -5.92
CA ARG A 7 17.40 1.67 -6.84
C ARG A 7 16.33 2.54 -6.20
N ASP A 8 15.88 2.15 -5.00
CA ASP A 8 14.80 2.84 -4.30
C ASP A 8 15.20 4.28 -3.90
N ALA A 9 16.48 4.52 -3.55
CA ALA A 9 16.97 5.85 -3.20
C ALA A 9 16.87 6.89 -4.34
N ARG A 10 16.79 6.46 -5.61
CA ARG A 10 16.70 7.38 -6.76
C ARG A 10 15.34 8.07 -6.87
N ILE A 11 14.30 7.49 -6.27
CA ILE A 11 12.95 8.05 -6.30
C ILE A 11 12.62 8.86 -5.03
N GLU A 12 13.46 8.84 -4.00
CA GLU A 12 13.19 9.51 -2.71
C GLU A 12 13.08 11.05 -2.81
N GLY A 13 13.66 11.65 -3.86
CA GLY A 13 13.55 13.09 -4.16
C GLY A 13 12.35 13.47 -5.03
N MET A 14 11.56 12.50 -5.50
CA MET A 14 10.37 12.72 -6.32
C MET A 14 9.13 12.59 -5.44
N THR A 15 8.15 13.48 -5.63
CA THR A 15 6.86 13.41 -4.91
C THR A 15 5.70 13.32 -5.87
N ASP A 16 4.58 12.79 -5.40
CA ASP A 16 3.37 12.68 -6.21
C ASP A 16 2.80 14.07 -6.60
N GLU A 17 3.06 15.11 -5.80
CA GLU A 17 2.68 16.50 -6.12
C GLU A 17 3.52 17.13 -7.22
N THR A 18 4.79 16.74 -7.34
CA THR A 18 5.75 17.39 -8.25
C THR A 18 5.81 16.72 -9.63
N ILE A 19 5.06 15.64 -9.82
CA ILE A 19 5.04 14.83 -11.03
C ILE A 19 3.62 14.75 -11.59
N GLU A 20 3.44 15.12 -12.86
CA GLU A 20 2.14 15.08 -13.54
C GLU A 20 1.85 13.73 -14.23
N THR A 21 2.88 12.95 -14.51
CA THR A 21 2.76 11.67 -15.21
C THR A 21 3.00 10.52 -14.25
N TYR A 22 2.00 9.65 -14.06
CA TYR A 22 2.17 8.33 -13.47
C TYR A 22 2.40 7.28 -14.55
N TYR A 23 2.73 6.06 -14.15
CA TYR A 23 2.82 4.94 -15.09
C TYR A 23 1.88 3.81 -14.70
N SER A 24 1.14 3.33 -15.69
CA SER A 24 0.40 2.09 -15.55
C SER A 24 1.34 0.88 -15.61
N CYS A 25 0.87 -0.26 -15.13
CA CYS A 25 1.44 -1.57 -15.39
C CYS A 25 0.31 -2.60 -15.55
N THR A 26 0.17 -3.16 -16.75
CA THR A 26 -0.84 -4.18 -17.09
C THR A 26 -0.25 -5.59 -17.21
N LEU A 27 1.01 -5.80 -16.81
CA LEU A 27 1.73 -7.08 -16.96
C LEU A 27 0.98 -8.26 -16.29
N CYS A 28 0.33 -8.01 -15.16
CA CYS A 28 -0.41 -9.03 -14.42
C CYS A 28 -1.81 -9.33 -14.99
N GLN A 29 -2.25 -8.67 -16.06
CA GLN A 29 -3.54 -8.98 -16.70
C GLN A 29 -3.58 -10.37 -17.35
N SER A 30 -2.43 -11.04 -17.48
CA SER A 30 -2.34 -12.45 -17.86
C SER A 30 -3.08 -13.39 -16.90
N PHE A 31 -3.23 -13.03 -15.62
CA PHE A 31 -3.96 -13.80 -14.61
C PHE A 31 -4.97 -12.99 -13.79
N ALA A 32 -4.95 -11.65 -13.86
CA ALA A 32 -5.93 -10.76 -13.23
C ALA A 32 -6.46 -9.73 -14.27
N PRO A 33 -7.41 -10.11 -15.15
CA PRO A 33 -7.70 -9.35 -16.37
C PRO A 33 -8.23 -7.92 -16.18
N SER A 34 -8.88 -7.62 -15.06
CA SER A 34 -9.36 -6.28 -14.71
C SER A 34 -8.34 -5.44 -13.94
N HIS A 35 -7.23 -6.05 -13.50
CA HIS A 35 -6.24 -5.37 -12.68
C HIS A 35 -5.40 -4.39 -13.50
N VAL A 36 -5.18 -3.20 -12.95
CA VAL A 36 -4.29 -2.18 -13.49
C VAL A 36 -3.52 -1.57 -12.32
N CYS A 37 -2.23 -1.88 -12.21
CA CYS A 37 -1.36 -1.15 -11.28
C CYS A 37 -1.13 0.26 -11.81
N MET A 38 -1.26 1.25 -10.95
CA MET A 38 -0.71 2.58 -11.20
C MET A 38 0.45 2.83 -10.26
N VAL A 39 1.56 3.27 -10.82
CA VAL A 39 2.82 3.45 -10.12
C VAL A 39 3.15 4.93 -10.14
N SER A 40 3.27 5.50 -8.94
CA SER A 40 3.72 6.87 -8.69
C SER A 40 5.07 6.86 -7.97
N PRO A 41 5.79 8.00 -7.88
CA PRO A 41 7.00 8.09 -7.08
C PRO A 41 6.81 7.62 -5.63
N GLU A 42 5.66 7.89 -5.02
CA GLU A 42 5.36 7.57 -3.62
C GLU A 42 4.41 6.38 -3.45
N ARG A 43 4.10 5.65 -4.53
CA ARG A 43 3.39 4.38 -4.53
C ARG A 43 4.00 3.39 -5.52
N THR A 44 4.97 2.63 -5.03
CA THR A 44 5.62 1.53 -5.78
C THR A 44 4.61 0.45 -6.13
N GLY A 45 4.78 -0.22 -7.28
CA GLY A 45 3.93 -1.36 -7.66
C GLY A 45 3.90 -2.43 -6.57
N LEU A 46 2.72 -3.04 -6.37
CA LEU A 46 2.47 -3.95 -5.24
C LEU A 46 3.42 -5.16 -5.17
N CYS A 47 4.03 -5.53 -6.30
CA CYS A 47 5.02 -6.62 -6.37
C CYS A 47 6.40 -6.25 -5.81
N GLY A 48 6.67 -4.98 -5.52
CA GLY A 48 7.97 -4.47 -5.07
C GLY A 48 9.04 -4.39 -6.16
N ALA A 49 8.76 -4.94 -7.36
CA ALA A 49 9.71 -5.03 -8.45
C ALA A 49 9.73 -3.81 -9.39
N TYR A 50 8.62 -3.08 -9.50
CA TYR A 50 8.49 -1.91 -10.39
C TYR A 50 8.22 -0.63 -9.60
N ASN A 51 9.16 0.31 -9.64
CA ASN A 51 8.93 1.69 -9.24
C ASN A 51 8.67 2.59 -10.45
N TRP A 52 8.40 3.87 -10.21
CA TRP A 52 8.09 4.84 -11.27
C TRP A 52 9.18 4.95 -12.35
N MET A 53 10.46 4.95 -11.96
CA MET A 53 11.59 5.01 -12.89
C MET A 53 11.72 3.74 -13.73
N ASP A 54 11.46 2.56 -13.13
CA ASP A 54 11.46 1.28 -13.84
C ASP A 54 10.35 1.26 -14.92
N CYS A 55 9.15 1.75 -14.58
CA CYS A 55 8.05 1.86 -15.53
C CYS A 55 8.33 2.87 -16.65
N LYS A 56 8.95 4.01 -16.33
CA LYS A 56 9.41 5.00 -17.33
C LYS A 56 10.40 4.37 -18.30
N ALA A 57 11.46 3.74 -17.79
CA ALA A 57 12.47 3.09 -18.61
C ALA A 57 11.87 1.96 -19.47
N SER A 58 10.94 1.17 -18.91
CA SER A 58 10.21 0.12 -19.64
C SER A 58 9.43 0.70 -20.83
N ASN A 59 8.75 1.84 -20.65
CA ASN A 59 8.04 2.52 -21.74
C ASN A 59 8.99 3.12 -22.78
N GLU A 60 10.11 3.72 -22.38
CA GLU A 60 11.13 4.26 -23.30
C GLU A 60 11.76 3.16 -24.18
N ILE A 61 11.94 1.96 -23.62
CA ILE A 61 12.44 0.79 -24.36
C ILE A 61 11.37 0.19 -25.27
N ASN A 62 10.14 0.07 -24.78
CA ASN A 62 9.02 -0.46 -25.55
C ASN A 62 7.75 0.38 -25.33
N PRO A 63 7.49 1.36 -26.22
CA PRO A 63 6.31 2.23 -26.12
C PRO A 63 4.98 1.49 -26.23
N THR A 64 4.96 0.28 -26.80
CA THR A 64 3.77 -0.58 -26.90
C THR A 64 3.65 -1.60 -25.77
N GLY A 65 4.58 -1.55 -24.80
CA GLY A 65 4.66 -2.47 -23.68
C GLY A 65 3.56 -2.26 -22.61
N PRO A 66 3.62 -3.03 -21.51
CA PRO A 66 2.60 -2.99 -20.46
C PRO A 66 2.67 -1.73 -19.57
N ASN A 67 3.74 -0.94 -19.69
CA ASN A 67 3.91 0.30 -18.95
C ASN A 67 3.60 1.48 -19.86
N GLN A 68 2.52 2.20 -19.57
CA GLN A 68 2.07 3.36 -20.35
C GLN A 68 2.07 4.60 -19.45
N PRO A 69 2.53 5.76 -19.95
CA PRO A 69 2.42 7.02 -19.22
C PRO A 69 0.94 7.41 -19.08
N VAL A 70 0.59 7.95 -17.92
CA VAL A 70 -0.77 8.36 -17.57
C VAL A 70 -0.69 9.72 -16.90
N GLU A 71 -1.16 10.75 -17.59
CA GLU A 71 -1.29 12.09 -17.00
C GLU A 71 -2.35 12.06 -15.89
N LYS A 72 -2.04 12.62 -14.71
CA LYS A 72 -3.01 12.74 -13.61
C LYS A 72 -4.27 13.46 -14.08
N GLY A 73 -4.09 14.56 -14.82
CA GLY A 73 -5.17 15.44 -15.23
C GLY A 73 -5.81 16.14 -14.02
N GLN A 74 -7.12 16.39 -14.09
CA GLN A 74 -7.84 17.08 -13.02
C GLN A 74 -7.85 16.26 -11.72
N ALA A 75 -7.51 16.91 -10.60
CA ALA A 75 -7.70 16.37 -9.26
C ALA A 75 -9.20 16.27 -8.93
N ILE A 76 -9.68 15.08 -8.60
CA ILE A 76 -11.05 14.87 -8.11
C ILE A 76 -11.05 14.91 -6.59
N ASP A 77 -10.16 14.13 -5.97
CA ASP A 77 -9.92 14.14 -4.52
C ASP A 77 -8.40 13.99 -4.25
N PRO A 78 -7.66 15.09 -4.03
CA PRO A 78 -6.25 15.03 -3.71
C PRO A 78 -5.92 14.29 -2.42
N LYS A 79 -6.84 14.25 -1.44
CA LYS A 79 -6.63 13.61 -0.15
C LYS A 79 -6.65 12.09 -0.31
N LEU A 80 -7.61 11.57 -1.07
CA LEU A 80 -7.70 10.14 -1.41
C LEU A 80 -6.80 9.76 -2.58
N GLY A 81 -6.28 10.73 -3.32
CA GLY A 81 -5.41 10.53 -4.48
C GLY A 81 -6.17 10.08 -5.70
N GLN A 82 -7.32 10.70 -5.96
CA GLN A 82 -8.16 10.41 -7.11
C GLN A 82 -7.97 11.45 -8.21
N TRP A 83 -7.65 10.98 -9.41
CA TRP A 83 -7.29 11.82 -10.55
C TRP A 83 -8.08 11.39 -11.78
N LYS A 84 -8.64 12.36 -12.51
CA LYS A 84 -9.52 12.10 -13.66
C LYS A 84 -8.82 11.30 -14.76
N GLY A 85 -7.59 11.68 -15.13
CA GLY A 85 -6.84 10.99 -16.19
C GLY A 85 -6.48 9.55 -15.81
N VAL A 86 -6.25 9.31 -14.52
CA VAL A 86 -6.03 7.96 -14.00
C VAL A 86 -7.31 7.12 -14.08
N ASN A 87 -8.46 7.66 -13.65
CA ASN A 87 -9.74 6.97 -13.74
C ASN A 87 -10.10 6.61 -15.19
N GLU A 88 -9.93 7.55 -16.13
CA GLU A 88 -10.16 7.31 -17.56
C GLU A 88 -9.28 6.18 -18.12
N PHE A 89 -8.00 6.15 -17.74
CA PHE A 89 -7.11 5.07 -18.13
C PHE A 89 -7.54 3.74 -17.53
N ILE A 90 -7.83 3.68 -16.23
CA ILE A 90 -8.23 2.47 -15.52
C ILE A 90 -9.52 1.90 -16.13
N TYR A 91 -10.51 2.74 -16.40
CA TYR A 91 -11.77 2.32 -17.00
C TYR A 91 -11.55 1.63 -18.35
N LYS A 92 -10.71 2.21 -19.21
CA LYS A 92 -10.36 1.60 -20.50
C LYS A 92 -9.55 0.31 -20.32
N ALA A 93 -8.48 0.35 -19.53
CA ALA A 93 -7.54 -0.77 -19.39
C ALA A 93 -8.12 -1.96 -18.61
N SER A 94 -9.11 -1.73 -17.75
CA SER A 94 -9.85 -2.76 -17.02
C SER A 94 -11.07 -3.31 -17.79
N ARG A 95 -11.29 -2.86 -19.03
CA ARG A 95 -12.47 -3.22 -19.87
C ARG A 95 -13.80 -2.82 -19.22
N GLY A 96 -13.82 -1.64 -18.61
CA GLY A 96 -14.99 -1.07 -17.94
C GLY A 96 -15.35 -1.71 -16.61
N LYS A 97 -14.46 -2.54 -16.03
CA LYS A 97 -14.71 -3.24 -14.76
C LYS A 97 -14.42 -2.39 -13.53
N ILE A 98 -13.44 -1.49 -13.64
CA ILE A 98 -13.05 -0.56 -12.57
C ILE A 98 -13.16 0.83 -13.17
N ASP A 99 -14.04 1.66 -12.62
CA ASP A 99 -14.25 3.05 -13.05
C ASP A 99 -13.29 4.03 -12.37
N HIS A 100 -12.89 3.74 -11.14
CA HIS A 100 -11.93 4.52 -10.37
C HIS A 100 -11.27 3.68 -9.27
N TYR A 101 -10.21 4.22 -8.68
CA TYR A 101 -9.77 3.86 -7.33
C TYR A 101 -8.96 5.00 -6.70
N ASN A 102 -8.79 4.92 -5.38
CA ASN A 102 -8.06 5.89 -4.58
C ASN A 102 -6.63 5.42 -4.27
N PHE A 103 -5.66 6.31 -4.47
CA PHE A 103 -4.25 5.99 -4.28
C PHE A 103 -3.82 5.97 -2.82
N TYR A 104 -4.55 6.68 -1.96
CA TYR A 104 -4.11 6.96 -0.60
C TYR A 104 -5.10 6.43 0.43
N SER A 105 -6.00 5.53 0.05
CA SER A 105 -6.97 4.91 0.96
C SER A 105 -7.02 3.39 0.77
N VAL A 106 -7.21 2.67 1.87
CA VAL A 106 -7.63 1.27 1.94
C VAL A 106 -9.14 1.16 2.15
N VAL A 107 -9.80 2.19 2.70
CA VAL A 107 -11.23 2.18 3.04
C VAL A 107 -12.10 2.53 1.84
N HIS A 108 -11.76 3.60 1.13
CA HIS A 108 -12.58 4.12 0.03
C HIS A 108 -12.00 3.64 -1.30
N ASP A 109 -12.74 2.79 -2.01
CA ASP A 109 -12.44 2.30 -3.37
C ASP A 109 -10.94 2.06 -3.63
N PRO A 110 -10.29 1.15 -2.88
CA PRO A 110 -8.85 0.95 -2.98
C PRO A 110 -8.43 0.38 -4.35
N MET A 111 -7.17 0.59 -4.71
CA MET A 111 -6.59 -0.07 -5.88
C MET A 111 -6.76 -1.59 -5.80
N THR A 112 -7.10 -2.20 -6.93
CA THR A 112 -7.24 -3.64 -7.03
C THR A 112 -5.92 -4.38 -6.80
N THR A 113 -5.98 -5.65 -6.38
CA THR A 113 -4.78 -6.49 -6.19
C THR A 113 -4.79 -7.65 -7.19
N CYS A 114 -3.67 -7.89 -7.88
CA CYS A 114 -3.57 -9.03 -8.80
C CYS A 114 -3.32 -10.36 -8.08
N GLY A 115 -2.25 -10.46 -7.28
CA GLY A 115 -1.88 -11.69 -6.57
C GLY A 115 -0.38 -11.82 -6.27
N CYS A 116 0.46 -10.95 -6.83
CA CYS A 116 1.90 -10.94 -6.57
C CYS A 116 2.33 -9.92 -5.50
N CYS A 117 1.40 -9.39 -4.69
CA CYS A 117 1.73 -8.46 -3.61
C CYS A 117 2.72 -9.05 -2.61
N GLU A 118 3.65 -8.24 -2.11
CA GLU A 118 4.56 -8.66 -1.04
C GLU A 118 3.88 -8.64 0.32
N CYS A 119 2.96 -7.68 0.53
CA CYS A 119 2.20 -7.49 1.75
C CYS A 119 0.72 -7.24 1.46
N ILE A 120 -0.11 -7.46 2.49
CA ILE A 120 -1.54 -7.12 2.48
C ILE A 120 -1.85 -6.26 3.70
N CYS A 121 -2.45 -5.11 3.46
CA CYS A 121 -3.00 -4.21 4.47
C CYS A 121 -4.49 -4.53 4.68
N VAL A 122 -4.93 -4.61 5.93
CA VAL A 122 -6.31 -4.94 6.31
C VAL A 122 -6.77 -4.03 7.46
N VAL A 123 -7.98 -3.48 7.37
CA VAL A 123 -8.59 -2.70 8.45
C VAL A 123 -8.93 -3.60 9.64
N LEU A 124 -8.60 -3.13 10.84
CA LEU A 124 -8.91 -3.72 12.15
C LEU A 124 -9.83 -2.75 12.90
N PRO A 125 -11.16 -2.91 12.79
CA PRO A 125 -12.12 -1.94 13.31
C PRO A 125 -12.03 -1.72 14.82
N LEU A 126 -11.82 -2.78 15.62
CA LEU A 126 -11.75 -2.67 17.08
C LEU A 126 -10.51 -1.87 17.51
N CYS A 127 -9.45 -1.90 16.71
CA CYS A 127 -8.21 -1.17 16.96
C CYS A 127 -8.15 0.21 16.28
N ASN A 128 -9.22 0.65 15.61
CA ASN A 128 -9.29 1.89 14.82
C ASN A 128 -8.10 2.07 13.85
N GLY A 129 -7.61 0.96 13.29
CA GLY A 129 -6.34 0.92 12.59
C GLY A 129 -6.31 -0.13 11.48
N VAL A 130 -5.10 -0.45 11.05
CA VAL A 130 -4.82 -1.47 10.04
C VAL A 130 -3.70 -2.39 10.51
N MET A 131 -3.75 -3.66 10.11
CA MET A 131 -2.58 -4.52 10.10
C MET A 131 -1.93 -4.55 8.73
N THR A 132 -0.64 -4.87 8.66
CA THR A 132 0.01 -5.29 7.42
C THR A 132 0.79 -6.58 7.63
N VAL A 133 0.62 -7.55 6.73
CA VAL A 133 1.25 -8.87 6.80
C VAL A 133 1.97 -9.18 5.49
N ASN A 134 3.24 -9.62 5.59
CA ASN A 134 4.05 -10.03 4.44
C ASN A 134 3.81 -11.49 4.05
N ARG A 135 4.10 -11.81 2.78
CA ARG A 135 3.91 -13.13 2.17
C ARG A 135 4.60 -14.27 2.91
N GLU A 136 5.74 -14.01 3.53
CA GLU A 136 6.54 -15.02 4.22
C GLU A 136 5.98 -15.38 5.62
N TYR A 137 5.01 -14.62 6.15
CA TYR A 137 4.37 -14.93 7.43
C TYR A 137 3.21 -15.92 7.23
N ASP A 138 3.29 -17.09 7.89
CA ASP A 138 2.43 -18.26 7.65
C ASP A 138 1.44 -18.57 8.79
N ARG A 139 1.35 -17.70 9.79
CA ARG A 139 0.49 -17.84 10.96
C ARG A 139 -0.76 -16.97 10.87
N MET A 140 -1.62 -17.08 11.87
CA MET A 140 -2.80 -16.24 12.01
C MET A 140 -2.42 -14.78 12.27
N THR A 141 -3.30 -13.90 11.85
CA THR A 141 -3.21 -12.45 12.03
C THR A 141 -4.49 -11.96 12.72
N PRO A 142 -4.48 -10.73 13.28
CA PRO A 142 -5.63 -10.18 13.99
C PRO A 142 -6.95 -10.15 13.21
N CYS A 143 -6.92 -10.13 11.88
CA CYS A 143 -8.14 -10.18 11.06
C CYS A 143 -8.74 -11.60 10.92
N GLY A 144 -8.23 -12.60 11.65
CA GLY A 144 -8.74 -13.96 11.61
C GLY A 144 -8.40 -14.72 10.33
N MET A 145 -7.38 -14.28 9.58
CA MET A 145 -6.91 -14.94 8.36
C MET A 145 -5.38 -15.03 8.29
N LYS A 146 -4.87 -16.05 7.58
CA LYS A 146 -3.47 -16.13 7.15
C LYS A 146 -3.25 -15.28 5.89
N PHE A 147 -1.98 -14.98 5.56
CA PHE A 147 -1.64 -14.32 4.31
C PHE A 147 -2.22 -15.03 3.07
N THR A 148 -2.13 -16.37 3.01
CA THR A 148 -2.62 -17.15 1.86
C THR A 148 -4.12 -17.03 1.65
N THR A 149 -4.89 -17.02 2.75
CA THR A 149 -6.35 -16.79 2.72
C THR A 149 -6.65 -15.37 2.25
N LEU A 150 -5.96 -14.36 2.82
CA LEU A 150 -6.11 -12.96 2.41
C LEU A 150 -5.81 -12.77 0.92
N ALA A 151 -4.71 -13.34 0.42
CA ALA A 151 -4.31 -13.26 -0.98
C ALA A 151 -5.36 -13.87 -1.92
N GLY A 152 -6.01 -14.96 -1.51
CA GLY A 152 -7.13 -15.55 -2.24
C GLY A 152 -8.39 -14.69 -2.25
N THR A 153 -8.65 -13.96 -1.16
CA THR A 153 -9.82 -13.08 -1.03
C THR A 153 -9.69 -11.79 -1.86
N ILE A 154 -8.50 -11.19 -1.91
CA ILE A 154 -8.31 -9.84 -2.49
C ILE A 154 -7.70 -9.86 -3.90
N GLY A 155 -7.15 -11.00 -4.31
CA GLY A 155 -6.51 -11.18 -5.61
C GLY A 155 -7.51 -11.15 -6.77
N GLY A 156 -7.00 -11.22 -8.00
CA GLY A 156 -7.82 -11.34 -9.21
C GLY A 156 -8.31 -10.01 -9.81
N GLY A 157 -7.91 -8.87 -9.25
CA GLY A 157 -8.25 -7.56 -9.81
C GLY A 157 -9.61 -7.01 -9.35
N LEU A 158 -10.01 -7.35 -8.13
CA LEU A 158 -11.18 -6.78 -7.45
C LEU A 158 -10.78 -5.57 -6.60
N SER A 159 -11.68 -4.60 -6.48
CA SER A 159 -11.59 -3.52 -5.49
C SER A 159 -12.28 -3.99 -4.22
N THR A 160 -11.54 -4.05 -3.12
CA THR A 160 -12.03 -4.64 -1.87
C THR A 160 -11.84 -3.65 -0.72
N PRO A 161 -12.80 -2.74 -0.46
CA PRO A 161 -12.77 -1.83 0.67
C PRO A 161 -12.37 -2.52 1.99
N GLY A 162 -11.41 -1.92 2.70
CA GLY A 162 -10.81 -2.49 3.90
C GLY A 162 -9.59 -3.38 3.65
N PHE A 163 -9.26 -3.70 2.39
CA PHE A 163 -8.13 -4.54 2.03
C PHE A 163 -7.35 -4.00 0.83
N VAL A 164 -6.01 -4.01 0.90
CA VAL A 164 -5.18 -3.65 -0.26
C VAL A 164 -3.84 -4.37 -0.24
N GLY A 165 -3.45 -4.96 -1.38
CA GLY A 165 -2.12 -5.50 -1.60
C GLY A 165 -1.11 -4.39 -1.90
N HIS A 166 0.08 -4.47 -1.31
CA HIS A 166 1.14 -3.49 -1.51
C HIS A 166 2.53 -4.13 -1.39
N SER A 167 3.57 -3.36 -1.72
CA SER A 167 4.96 -3.78 -1.53
C SER A 167 5.44 -3.47 -0.11
N LYS A 168 6.50 -4.14 0.34
CA LYS A 168 7.15 -3.86 1.64
C LYS A 168 7.67 -2.42 1.68
N TYR A 169 8.26 -1.95 0.57
CA TYR A 169 8.79 -0.59 0.47
C TYR A 169 7.69 0.47 0.58
N ASN A 170 6.49 0.20 0.05
CA ASN A 170 5.39 1.16 0.08
C ASN A 170 4.96 1.55 1.50
N ILE A 171 5.10 0.67 2.50
CA ILE A 171 4.82 0.99 3.92
C ILE A 171 5.56 2.26 4.39
N CYS A 172 6.78 2.48 3.89
CA CYS A 172 7.63 3.59 4.31
C CYS A 172 7.50 4.83 3.41
N GLN A 173 6.72 4.78 2.32
CA GLN A 173 6.51 5.92 1.43
C GLN A 173 5.48 6.89 2.04
N ARG A 174 5.64 8.20 1.80
CA ARG A 174 4.83 9.24 2.48
C ARG A 174 3.33 9.13 2.23
N LYS A 175 2.97 8.56 1.07
CA LYS A 175 1.60 8.39 0.59
C LYS A 175 0.93 7.07 0.97
N PHE A 176 1.62 6.20 1.71
CA PHE A 176 1.02 4.97 2.22
C PHE A 176 -0.23 5.28 3.04
N ILE A 177 -1.42 4.93 2.50
CA ILE A 177 -2.76 5.15 3.08
C ILE A 177 -2.97 6.52 3.77
N VAL A 178 -2.35 7.60 3.25
CA VAL A 178 -2.37 8.91 3.92
C VAL A 178 -3.77 9.52 4.00
N GLY A 179 -4.67 9.15 3.08
CA GLY A 179 -6.09 9.52 3.11
C GLY A 179 -6.82 8.99 4.35
N ASP A 180 -6.36 7.87 4.91
CA ASP A 180 -6.94 7.22 6.10
C ASP A 180 -6.14 7.51 7.39
N GLY A 181 -5.02 8.23 7.30
CA GLY A 181 -4.17 8.57 8.44
C GLY A 181 -2.72 8.06 8.37
N GLY A 182 -2.37 7.37 7.28
CA GLY A 182 -1.01 6.96 7.00
C GLY A 182 -0.47 5.87 7.94
N ILE A 183 0.84 5.83 8.13
CA ILE A 183 1.48 4.82 9.00
C ILE A 183 1.03 4.89 10.46
N LYS A 184 0.41 5.99 10.90
CA LYS A 184 -0.19 6.11 12.25
C LYS A 184 -1.32 5.11 12.48
N ARG A 185 -1.94 4.60 11.41
CA ARG A 185 -2.98 3.57 11.48
C ARG A 185 -2.43 2.17 11.63
N ILE A 186 -1.14 1.92 11.38
CA ILE A 186 -0.61 0.55 11.46
C ILE A 186 -0.54 0.15 12.93
N VAL A 187 -1.37 -0.80 13.36
CA VAL A 187 -1.45 -1.28 14.75
C VAL A 187 -0.82 -2.66 14.93
N TRP A 188 -0.62 -3.41 13.83
CA TRP A 188 -0.01 -4.73 13.90
C TRP A 188 0.84 -5.04 12.65
N MET A 189 2.00 -5.64 12.86
CA MET A 189 2.93 -6.03 11.81
C MET A 189 3.80 -7.20 12.29
N PRO A 190 4.04 -8.26 11.49
CA PRO A 190 4.94 -9.34 11.89
C PRO A 190 6.33 -8.80 12.27
N ARG A 191 6.93 -9.36 13.32
CA ARG A 191 8.26 -8.91 13.80
C ARG A 191 9.31 -8.97 12.70
N MET A 192 9.28 -10.02 11.87
CA MET A 192 10.18 -10.15 10.73
C MET A 192 10.08 -8.97 9.74
N LEU A 193 8.87 -8.45 9.53
CA LEU A 193 8.63 -7.31 8.65
C LEU A 193 9.11 -6.02 9.32
N LYS A 194 8.83 -5.83 10.61
CA LYS A 194 9.36 -4.70 11.40
C LYS A 194 10.89 -4.63 11.34
N GLU A 195 11.56 -5.78 11.50
CA GLU A 195 13.02 -5.87 11.43
C GLU A 195 13.54 -5.56 10.01
N GLU A 196 12.85 -6.04 8.97
CA GLU A 196 13.23 -5.82 7.58
C GLU A 196 13.16 -4.35 7.16
N ILE A 197 12.08 -3.64 7.54
CA ILE A 197 11.85 -2.24 7.14
C ILE A 197 12.26 -1.22 8.20
N GLY A 198 12.71 -1.65 9.38
CA GLY A 198 12.84 -0.82 10.58
C GLY A 198 13.67 0.45 10.40
N GLU A 199 14.78 0.39 9.65
CA GLU A 199 15.61 1.57 9.36
C GLU A 199 14.83 2.65 8.58
N ARG A 200 14.04 2.23 7.57
CA ARG A 200 13.22 3.13 6.74
C ARG A 200 11.98 3.60 7.49
N PHE A 201 11.37 2.70 8.25
CA PHE A 201 10.19 3.01 9.05
C PHE A 201 10.50 4.06 10.12
N LYS A 202 11.62 3.92 10.84
CA LYS A 202 12.04 4.91 11.86
C LYS A 202 12.22 6.30 11.27
N LYS A 203 12.88 6.43 10.11
CA LYS A 203 12.99 7.71 9.40
C LYS A 203 11.62 8.28 9.07
N ARG A 204 10.71 7.47 8.54
CA ARG A 204 9.36 7.93 8.22
C ARG A 204 8.55 8.30 9.48
N ALA A 205 8.75 7.58 10.57
CA ALA A 205 8.14 7.81 11.87
C ALA A 205 8.63 9.14 12.50
N GLU A 206 9.93 9.44 12.38
CA GLU A 206 10.52 10.74 12.73
C GLU A 206 9.90 11.88 11.90
N GLU A 207 9.76 11.70 10.58
CA GLU A 207 9.17 12.69 9.68
C GLU A 207 7.70 13.04 10.03
N ILE A 208 6.96 12.14 10.68
CA ILE A 208 5.58 12.41 11.14
C ILE A 208 5.49 12.77 12.63
N GLY A 209 6.63 12.93 13.30
CA GLY A 209 6.72 13.34 14.70
C GLY A 209 6.44 12.25 15.73
N ILE A 210 6.55 10.96 15.37
CA ILE A 210 6.34 9.82 16.29
C ILE A 210 7.49 8.81 16.16
N PRO A 211 8.73 9.14 16.61
CA PRO A 211 9.92 8.30 16.35
C PRO A 211 9.83 6.88 16.93
N ASP A 212 9.08 6.70 18.02
CA ASP A 212 8.87 5.43 18.71
C ASP A 212 7.65 4.65 18.17
N LEU A 213 7.03 5.08 17.07
CA LEU A 213 5.82 4.47 16.52
C LEU A 213 5.99 2.96 16.33
N LEU A 214 7.13 2.51 15.80
CA LEU A 214 7.37 1.08 15.53
C LEU A 214 7.28 0.20 16.80
N ASP A 215 7.66 0.76 17.96
CA ASP A 215 7.62 0.07 19.25
C ASP A 215 6.20 0.05 19.87
N ARG A 216 5.28 0.88 19.34
CA ARG A 216 3.87 0.92 19.72
C ARG A 216 3.00 -0.01 18.86
N ILE A 217 3.52 -0.53 17.76
CA ILE A 217 2.83 -1.46 16.86
C ILE A 217 2.92 -2.87 17.47
N ALA A 218 1.83 -3.61 17.55
CA ALA A 218 1.84 -5.00 18.01
C ALA A 218 2.46 -5.94 16.97
N ASP A 219 2.84 -7.13 17.38
CA ASP A 219 3.28 -8.22 16.49
C ASP A 219 2.82 -9.57 17.03
N GLU A 220 3.23 -10.66 16.39
CA GLU A 220 2.84 -12.01 16.77
C GLU A 220 3.33 -12.43 18.16
N THR A 221 4.24 -11.69 18.80
CA THR A 221 4.67 -11.95 20.18
C THR A 221 3.74 -11.31 21.22
N ILE A 222 2.88 -10.38 20.78
CA ILE A 222 1.85 -9.74 21.61
C ILE A 222 0.51 -10.48 21.48
N GLY A 223 0.09 -10.78 20.26
CA GLY A 223 -1.20 -11.42 19.99
C GLY A 223 -1.50 -11.61 18.51
N ALA A 224 -2.51 -12.43 18.23
CA ALA A 224 -3.01 -12.77 16.91
C ALA A 224 -4.52 -12.52 16.73
N THR A 225 -5.20 -11.87 17.69
CA THR A 225 -6.56 -11.32 17.55
C THR A 225 -6.59 -9.83 17.90
N GLU A 226 -7.65 -9.11 17.50
CA GLU A 226 -7.82 -7.69 17.88
C GLU A 226 -7.93 -7.51 19.40
N GLU A 227 -8.62 -8.42 20.09
CA GLU A 227 -8.79 -8.39 21.55
C GLU A 227 -7.48 -8.61 22.31
N GLU A 228 -6.60 -9.47 21.79
CA GLU A 228 -5.29 -9.73 22.41
C GLU A 228 -4.35 -8.54 22.31
N ILE A 229 -4.40 -7.81 21.19
CA ILE A 229 -3.47 -6.69 20.93
C ILE A 229 -3.99 -5.36 21.47
N LEU A 230 -5.31 -5.20 21.64
CA LEU A 230 -5.90 -3.93 22.09
C LEU A 230 -5.34 -3.43 23.44
N PRO A 231 -5.17 -4.27 24.49
CA PRO A 231 -4.56 -3.83 25.75
C PRO A 231 -3.14 -3.29 25.57
N PHE A 232 -2.32 -3.91 24.70
CA PHE A 232 -0.98 -3.42 24.38
C PHE A 232 -1.03 -2.06 23.67
N LEU A 233 -1.95 -1.88 22.71
CA LEU A 233 -2.13 -0.61 22.01
C LEU A 233 -2.54 0.51 22.98
N GLN A 234 -3.39 0.20 23.95
CA GLN A 234 -3.80 1.15 25.01
C GLN A 234 -2.63 1.48 25.93
N GLU A 235 -1.88 0.49 26.40
CA GLU A 235 -0.69 0.68 27.26
C GLU A 235 0.36 1.56 26.55
N LYS A 236 0.62 1.28 25.26
CA LYS A 236 1.55 2.04 24.42
C LYS A 236 1.00 3.38 23.94
N LYS A 237 -0.25 3.72 24.25
CA LYS A 237 -0.94 4.92 23.76
C LYS A 237 -0.75 5.05 22.25
N HIS A 238 -1.16 4.01 21.53
CA HIS A 238 -1.03 3.96 20.08
C HIS A 238 -1.88 5.08 19.44
N PRO A 239 -1.32 5.90 18.54
CA PRO A 239 -2.01 7.09 18.02
C PRO A 239 -3.33 6.75 17.30
N ALA A 240 -3.43 5.59 16.65
CA ALA A 240 -4.66 5.15 16.00
C ALA A 240 -5.90 5.17 16.92
N LEU A 241 -5.73 4.92 18.23
CA LEU A 241 -6.86 4.86 19.18
C LEU A 241 -7.46 6.24 19.48
N GLU A 242 -6.72 7.33 19.24
CA GLU A 242 -7.16 8.71 19.48
C GLU A 242 -7.55 9.45 18.19
N MET A 243 -7.35 8.81 17.03
CA MET A 243 -7.77 9.36 15.74
C MET A 243 -9.27 9.19 15.52
N GLU A 244 -9.84 9.96 14.60
CA GLU A 244 -11.21 9.74 14.13
C GLU A 244 -11.43 8.28 13.72
N PRO A 245 -12.67 7.76 13.82
CA PRO A 245 -13.00 6.43 13.32
C PRO A 245 -12.52 6.21 11.88
N ILE A 246 -11.87 5.08 11.63
CA ILE A 246 -11.40 4.70 10.29
C ILE A 246 -12.57 4.27 9.36
N LEU A 247 -13.72 3.89 9.93
CA LEU A 247 -14.96 3.53 9.26
C LEU A 247 -16.11 4.44 9.71
#